data_AF-A0A143BKI2-F1
#
_entry.id   AF-A0A143BKI2-F1
#
_cell.length_a   1.000
_cell.length_b   1.000
_cell.length_c   1.000
_cell.angle_alpha   90.00
_cell.angle_beta   90.00
_cell.angle_gamma   90.00
#
_symmetry.space_group_name_H-M   'P 1'
#
loop_
_entity.id
_entity.type
_entity.pdbx_description
1 polymer ?
#
loop_
_entity_poly.entity_id
_entity_poly.type
_entity_poly.pdbx_seq_one_letter_code
_entity_poly.pdbx_strand_id
1 'polypeptide(L)'
;MLPRIPRDAARFEIDSVTDSTATFRVQEARWVRPGLSSYVVDPLQRDGLVARLRVIARDSATATALVTGQVSRVKTDHFLLVVRPDRPWWQSRVFWAGTLLGVTVGAGSVAVVR
;
A
#
# COMPACT_ATOMS: atom_id res chain seq x y z
N MET A 1 -7.85 -8.69 19.12
CA MET A 1 -7.28 -7.37 18.75
C MET A 1 -7.90 -6.93 17.44
N LEU A 2 -8.64 -5.83 17.43
CA LEU A 2 -9.05 -5.19 16.17
C LEU A 2 -7.76 -4.69 15.46
N PRO A 3 -7.55 -4.98 14.17
CA PRO A 3 -6.39 -4.45 13.47
C PRO A 3 -6.45 -2.92 13.53
N ARG A 4 -5.40 -2.28 14.04
CA ARG A 4 -5.26 -0.83 13.92
C ARG A 4 -5.10 -0.52 12.43
N ILE A 5 -5.95 0.35 11.92
CA ILE A 5 -5.81 0.91 10.58
C ILE A 5 -4.45 1.63 10.52
N PRO A 6 -3.57 1.30 9.56
CA PRO A 6 -2.26 1.95 9.45
C PRO A 6 -2.40 3.46 9.22
N ARG A 7 -1.61 4.26 9.93
CA ARG A 7 -1.65 5.73 9.83
C ARG A 7 -1.22 6.26 8.46
N ASP A 8 -0.44 5.47 7.72
CA ASP A 8 0.11 5.84 6.41
C ASP A 8 -0.73 5.28 5.24
N ALA A 9 -1.96 4.85 5.51
CA ALA A 9 -2.86 4.38 4.47
C ALA A 9 -3.42 5.56 3.65
N ALA A 10 -3.31 5.48 2.33
CA ALA A 10 -3.90 6.48 1.45
C ALA A 10 -5.41 6.24 1.34
N ARG A 11 -6.17 7.35 1.36
CA ARG A 11 -7.63 7.35 1.28
C ARG A 11 -8.09 7.52 -0.15
N PHE A 12 -9.05 6.67 -0.55
CA PHE A 12 -9.67 6.66 -1.86
C PHE A 12 -11.18 6.62 -1.71
N GLU A 13 -11.86 7.34 -2.59
CA GLU A 13 -13.32 7.26 -2.74
C GLU A 13 -13.68 6.01 -3.54
N ILE A 14 -14.77 5.36 -3.12
CA ILE A 14 -15.30 4.18 -3.81
C ILE A 14 -16.25 4.67 -4.91
N ASP A 15 -15.87 4.41 -6.16
CA ASP A 15 -16.64 4.83 -7.34
C ASP A 15 -17.85 3.88 -7.53
N SER A 16 -17.61 2.57 -7.41
CA SER A 16 -18.66 1.57 -7.52
C SER A 16 -18.42 0.34 -6.64
N VAL A 17 -19.52 -0.30 -6.24
CA VAL A 17 -19.52 -1.55 -5.48
C VAL A 17 -20.38 -2.56 -6.23
N THR A 18 -19.84 -3.74 -6.48
CA THR A 18 -20.55 -4.91 -7.00
C THR A 18 -20.63 -5.97 -5.89
N ASP A 19 -21.09 -7.18 -6.19
CA ASP A 19 -21.36 -8.24 -5.20
C ASP A 19 -20.23 -8.48 -4.19
N SER A 20 -18.98 -8.58 -4.67
CA SER A 20 -17.81 -8.81 -3.80
C SER A 20 -16.62 -7.93 -4.18
N THR A 21 -16.82 -6.94 -5.03
CA THR A 21 -15.75 -6.07 -5.52
C THR A 21 -16.09 -4.61 -5.32
N ALA A 22 -15.08 -3.81 -5.03
CA ALA A 22 -15.17 -2.36 -4.98
C ALA A 22 -14.16 -1.77 -5.96
N THR A 23 -14.59 -0.80 -6.76
CA THR A 23 -13.76 -0.07 -7.71
C THR A 23 -13.52 1.33 -7.19
N PHE A 24 -12.28 1.80 -7.32
CA PHE A 24 -11.86 3.13 -6.89
C PHE A 24 -10.86 3.74 -7.88
N ARG A 25 -10.78 5.07 -7.90
CA ARG A 25 -9.85 5.79 -8.76
C ARG A 25 -8.47 5.84 -8.12
N VAL A 26 -7.45 5.45 -8.87
CA VAL A 26 -6.07 5.38 -8.38
C VAL A 26 -5.41 6.77 -8.37
N GLN A 27 -5.96 7.75 -9.09
CA GLN A 27 -5.43 9.11 -9.25
C GLN A 27 -3.89 9.10 -9.45
N GLU A 28 -3.13 9.86 -8.67
CA GLU A 28 -1.67 9.94 -8.73
C GLU A 28 -0.94 8.79 -8.00
N ALA A 29 -1.68 7.86 -7.36
CA ALA A 29 -1.12 6.79 -6.54
C ALA A 29 -0.58 5.62 -7.38
N ARG A 30 0.47 5.86 -8.17
CA ARG A 30 1.13 4.87 -9.05
C ARG A 30 1.68 3.62 -8.34
N TRP A 31 1.77 3.68 -7.01
CA TRP A 31 2.22 2.57 -6.17
C TRP A 31 1.13 1.54 -5.90
N VAL A 32 -0.15 1.83 -6.21
CA VAL A 32 -1.25 0.87 -6.09
C VAL A 32 -1.05 -0.25 -7.12
N ARG A 33 -1.01 -1.48 -6.63
CA ARG A 33 -0.76 -2.69 -7.41
C ARG A 33 -1.62 -3.84 -6.91
N PRO A 34 -1.91 -4.84 -7.75
CA PRO A 34 -2.52 -6.09 -7.30
C PRO A 34 -1.75 -6.72 -6.14
N GLY A 35 -2.47 -7.35 -5.23
CA GLY A 35 -1.94 -8.02 -4.04
C GLY A 35 -1.94 -7.16 -2.77
N LEU A 36 -2.10 -5.84 -2.87
CA LEU A 36 -2.13 -4.93 -1.71
C LEU A 36 -3.39 -5.12 -0.87
N SER A 37 -3.22 -4.97 0.45
CA SER A 37 -4.33 -4.99 1.40
C SER A 37 -4.98 -3.61 1.49
N SER A 38 -6.31 -3.61 1.55
CA SER A 38 -7.11 -2.40 1.73
C SER A 38 -8.22 -2.62 2.74
N TYR A 39 -8.71 -1.51 3.31
CA TYR A 39 -9.71 -1.49 4.36
C TYR A 39 -10.80 -0.50 3.98
N VAL A 40 -12.06 -0.89 4.06
CA VAL A 40 -13.18 0.04 3.93
C VAL A 40 -13.54 0.55 5.32
N VAL A 41 -13.69 1.86 5.44
CA VAL A 41 -14.03 2.54 6.68
C VAL A 41 -15.24 3.46 6.50
N ASP A 42 -16.06 3.54 7.55
CA ASP A 42 -17.18 4.47 7.63
C ASP A 42 -16.74 5.78 8.33
N PRO A 43 -16.67 6.91 7.61
CA PRO A 43 -16.24 8.19 8.18
C PRO A 43 -17.24 8.74 9.21
N LEU A 44 -18.53 8.38 9.11
CA LEU A 44 -19.56 8.82 10.06
C LEU A 44 -19.45 8.09 11.41
N GLN A 45 -18.77 6.94 11.42
CA GLN A 45 -18.55 6.12 12.61
C GLN A 45 -17.09 6.14 13.06
N ARG A 46 -16.44 7.30 13.04
CA ARG A 46 -15.04 7.48 13.50
C ARG A 46 -14.06 6.55 12.79
N ASP A 47 -14.19 6.42 11.47
CA ASP A 47 -13.41 5.50 10.64
C ASP A 47 -13.54 4.04 11.07
N GLY A 48 -14.77 3.64 11.44
CA GLY A 48 -15.10 2.27 11.82
C GLY A 48 -14.84 1.29 10.68
N LEU A 49 -14.24 0.13 10.99
CA LEU A 49 -13.93 -0.90 9.99
C LEU A 49 -15.21 -1.56 9.45
N VAL A 50 -15.45 -1.41 8.15
CA VAL A 50 -16.60 -1.99 7.43
C VAL A 50 -16.22 -3.32 6.78
N ALA A 51 -15.09 -3.35 6.08
CA ALA A 51 -14.63 -4.53 5.36
C ALA A 51 -13.11 -4.51 5.15
N ARG A 52 -12.54 -5.70 4.91
CA ARG A 52 -11.18 -5.91 4.43
C ARG A 52 -11.24 -6.36 3.00
N LEU A 53 -10.39 -5.77 2.18
CA LEU A 53 -10.30 -6.05 0.76
C LEU A 53 -8.86 -6.29 0.34
N ARG A 54 -8.69 -6.87 -0.84
CA ARG A 54 -7.41 -7.05 -1.50
C ARG A 54 -7.51 -6.56 -2.92
N VAL A 55 -6.59 -5.70 -3.35
CA VAL A 55 -6.53 -5.22 -4.73
C VAL A 55 -6.23 -6.42 -5.65
N ILE A 56 -7.11 -6.70 -6.61
CA ILE A 56 -6.97 -7.84 -7.53
C ILE A 56 -6.57 -7.38 -8.94
N ALA A 57 -6.98 -6.18 -9.33
CA ALA A 57 -6.70 -5.63 -10.65
C ALA A 57 -6.46 -4.12 -10.54
N ARG A 58 -5.67 -3.60 -11.48
CA ARG A 58 -5.41 -2.16 -11.61
C ARG A 58 -5.23 -1.83 -13.09
N ASP A 59 -6.04 -0.88 -13.53
CA ASP A 59 -6.00 -0.30 -14.87
C ASP A 59 -5.25 1.04 -14.84
N SER A 60 -5.34 1.80 -15.94
CA SER A 60 -4.68 3.11 -16.07
C SER A 60 -5.20 4.14 -15.06
N ALA A 61 -6.51 4.16 -14.81
CA ALA A 61 -7.17 5.16 -13.95
C ALA A 61 -7.86 4.57 -12.70
N THR A 62 -8.18 3.28 -12.72
CA THR A 62 -9.01 2.61 -11.71
C THR A 62 -8.31 1.37 -11.15
N ALA A 63 -8.73 0.95 -9.96
CA ALA A 63 -8.34 -0.31 -9.37
C ALA A 63 -9.55 -1.01 -8.78
N THR A 64 -9.53 -2.33 -8.84
CA THR A 64 -10.59 -3.19 -8.31
C THR A 64 -10.04 -3.98 -7.14
N ALA A 65 -10.75 -3.93 -6.01
CA ALA A 65 -10.44 -4.67 -4.82
C ALA A 65 -11.55 -5.68 -4.51
N LEU A 66 -11.16 -6.90 -4.18
CA LEU A 66 -12.04 -8.00 -3.78
C LEU A 66 -12.22 -8.00 -2.27
N VAL A 67 -13.44 -8.15 -1.79
CA VAL A 67 -13.76 -8.33 -0.37
C VAL A 67 -13.23 -9.67 0.11
N THR A 68 -12.38 -9.63 1.14
CA THR A 68 -11.79 -10.82 1.79
C THR A 68 -12.33 -11.05 3.19
N GLY A 69 -12.96 -10.04 3.80
CA GLY A 69 -13.70 -10.18 5.04
C GLY A 69 -14.63 -8.99 5.24
N GLN A 70 -15.87 -9.25 5.66
CA GLN A 70 -16.90 -8.23 5.76
C GLN A 70 -17.46 -8.18 7.18
N VAL A 71 -17.57 -6.97 7.73
CA VAL A 71 -18.25 -6.71 9.01
C VAL A 71 -19.65 -6.14 8.74
N SER A 72 -19.75 -5.19 7.81
CA SER A 72 -21.01 -4.61 7.36
C SER A 72 -21.03 -4.36 5.85
N ARG A 73 -22.19 -4.01 5.30
CA ARG A 73 -22.37 -3.80 3.85
C ARG A 73 -21.50 -2.64 3.36
N VAL A 74 -20.65 -2.91 2.36
CA VAL A 74 -19.85 -1.89 1.68
C VAL A 74 -20.76 -1.03 0.80
N LYS A 75 -20.51 0.27 0.80
CA LYS A 75 -21.28 1.30 0.09
C LYS A 75 -20.30 2.34 -0.46
N THR A 76 -20.77 3.19 -1.36
CA THR A 76 -19.98 4.24 -2.03
C THR A 76 -19.71 5.46 -1.14
N ASP A 77 -20.49 5.67 -0.07
CA ASP A 77 -20.26 6.70 0.96
C ASP A 77 -19.10 6.37 1.90
N HIS A 78 -18.62 5.13 1.88
CA HIS A 78 -17.46 4.70 2.62
C HIS A 78 -16.16 5.03 1.89
N PHE A 79 -15.07 5.12 2.65
CA PHE A 79 -13.74 5.33 2.11
C PHE A 79 -12.94 4.03 2.11
N LEU A 80 -12.12 3.87 1.07
CA LEU A 80 -11.17 2.77 0.96
C LEU A 80 -9.77 3.26 1.33
N LEU A 81 -9.15 2.60 2.30
CA LEU A 81 -7.80 2.86 2.77
C LEU A 81 -6.86 1.79 2.23
N VAL A 82 -5.92 2.16 1.36
CA VAL A 82 -4.91 1.23 0.85
C VAL A 82 -3.61 1.45 1.58
N VAL A 83 -3.04 0.38 2.11
CA VAL A 83 -1.75 0.43 2.81
C VAL A 83 -0.63 0.48 1.78
N ARG A 84 0.22 1.51 1.86
CA ARG A 84 1.44 1.57 1.05
C ARG A 84 2.37 0.43 1.48
N PRO A 85 2.92 -0.35 0.54
CA PRO A 85 3.88 -1.38 0.91
C PRO A 85 5.13 -0.73 1.49
N ASP A 86 5.54 -1.17 2.68
CA ASP A 86 6.82 -0.80 3.26
C ASP A 86 7.93 -1.33 2.36
N ARG A 87 8.79 -0.42 1.86
CA ARG A 87 9.99 -0.84 1.14
C ARG A 87 11.04 -1.23 2.16
N PRO A 88 11.52 -2.48 2.14
CA PRO A 88 12.57 -2.86 3.05
C PRO A 88 13.86 -2.07 2.76
N TRP A 89 14.57 -1.68 3.81
CA TRP A 89 15.74 -0.80 3.74
C TRP A 89 16.86 -1.35 2.84
N TRP A 90 17.01 -2.68 2.75
CA TRP A 90 18.02 -3.34 1.92
C TRP A 90 17.74 -3.26 0.41
N GLN A 91 16.52 -2.86 0.02
CA GLN A 91 16.17 -2.59 -1.39
C GLN A 91 16.40 -1.12 -1.78
N SER A 92 16.90 -0.29 -0.86
CA SER A 92 17.24 1.11 -1.16
C SER A 92 18.50 1.21 -2.02
N ARG A 93 18.46 2.04 -3.07
CA ARG A 93 19.66 2.36 -3.89
C ARG A 93 20.77 3.02 -3.06
N VAL A 94 20.40 3.74 -2.01
CA VAL A 94 21.34 4.41 -1.10
C VAL A 94 22.17 3.39 -0.32
N PHE A 95 21.56 2.26 0.06
CA PHE A 95 22.27 1.17 0.72
C PHE A 95 23.37 0.60 -0.19
N TRP A 96 23.01 0.24 -1.42
CA TRP A 96 23.97 -0.28 -2.40
C TRP A 96 25.05 0.73 -2.82
N ALA A 97 24.70 2.02 -2.90
CA ALA A 97 25.68 3.08 -3.15
C ALA A 97 26.70 3.19 -2.01
N GLY A 98 26.25 3.11 -0.75
CA GLY A 98 27.13 3.07 0.42
C GLY A 98 28.02 1.83 0.46
N THR A 99 27.49 0.65 0.12
CA THR A 99 28.27 -0.59 0.03
C THR A 99 29.36 -0.51 -1.04
N LEU A 100 29.05 0.01 -2.23
CA LEU A 100 30.02 0.18 -3.32
C LEU A 100 31.15 1.15 -2.93
N LEU A 101 30.79 2.28 -2.30
CA LEU A 101 31.76 3.25 -1.77
C LEU A 101 32.65 2.65 -0.68
N GLY A 102 32.08 1.87 0.24
CA GLY A 102 32.86 1.21 1.29
C GLY A 102 33.87 0.21 0.74
N VAL A 103 33.49 -0.56 -0.29
CA VAL A 103 34.38 -1.53 -0.94
C VAL A 103 35.53 -0.84 -1.68
N THR A 104 35.28 0.25 -2.42
CA THR A 104 36.34 0.96 -3.15
C THR A 104 37.31 1.66 -2.22
N VAL A 105 36.82 2.32 -1.16
CA VAL A 105 37.69 2.95 -0.15
C VAL A 105 38.48 1.89 0.63
N GLY A 106 37.84 0.79 1.03
CA GLY A 106 38.52 -0.31 1.72
C GLY A 106 39.62 -0.96 0.88
N ALA A 107 39.36 -1.23 -0.40
CA ALA A 107 40.36 -1.78 -1.32
C ALA A 107 41.53 -0.81 -1.57
N GLY A 108 41.25 0.49 -1.70
CA GLY A 108 42.30 1.52 -1.81
C GLY A 108 43.15 1.64 -0.55
N SER A 109 42.55 1.52 0.63
CA SER A 109 43.25 1.55 1.92
C SER A 109 44.21 0.37 2.06
N VAL A 110 43.80 -0.83 1.64
CA VAL A 110 44.64 -2.04 1.69
C VAL A 110 45.78 -1.98 0.68
N ALA A 111 45.59 -1.32 -0.47
CA ALA A 111 46.63 -1.18 -1.49
C ALA A 111 47.73 -0.16 -1.12
N VAL A 112 47.42 0.85 -0.30
CA VAL A 112 48.38 1.90 0.13
C VAL A 112 49.20 1.48 1.35
N VAL A 113 48.72 0.49 2.12
CA VAL A 113 49.39 -0.01 3.34
C VAL A 113 50.29 -1.24 3.05
N ARG A 114 50.52 -1.58 1.79
CA ARG A 114 51.38 -2.69 1.35
C ARG A 114 52.69 -2.19 0.74
#